data_AF-A0A9D8S7I3-F1
#
_entry.id   AF-A0A9D8S7I3-F1
#
_cell.length_a   1.000
_cell.length_b   1.000
_cell.length_c   1.000
_cell.angle_alpha   90.00
_cell.angle_beta   90.00
_cell.angle_gamma   90.00
#
_symmetry.space_group_name_H-M   'P 1'
#
loop_
_entity.id
_entity.type
_entity.pdbx_description
1 polymer ?
#
loop_
_entity_poly.entity_id
_entity_poly.type
_entity_poly.pdbx_seq_one_letter_code
_entity_poly.pdbx_strand_id
1 'polypeptide(L)'
;MFFKKKEKPQGYVHRPRDFDRDERIEIQKIVSSIPVTRKMLSYDLLITAINNYVVKNIKIGANAARNVNTTKHPQVFFSSMRDLISSTENLVKIEPYWRFEGNGPTDQLNDINERRDRIIKGFINETFTELVKQIEETKSPSKKHKLFDDYQNSLINNIDICGEENFEFFKKLCREKLNVSEEGE
;
A
#
# COMPACT_ATOMS: atom_id res chain seq x y z
N MET A 1 37.17 -27.52 10.00
CA MET A 1 35.91 -26.77 10.21
C MET A 1 36.26 -25.30 10.40
N PHE A 2 36.08 -24.47 9.37
CA PHE A 2 36.33 -23.02 9.46
C PHE A 2 35.01 -22.31 9.70
N PHE A 3 34.87 -21.69 10.87
CA PHE A 3 33.77 -20.77 11.16
C PHE A 3 33.94 -19.52 10.29
N LYS A 4 33.23 -19.46 9.16
CA LYS A 4 33.01 -18.20 8.45
C LYS A 4 32.26 -17.26 9.40
N LYS A 5 32.92 -16.16 9.79
CA LYS A 5 32.23 -14.99 10.36
C LYS A 5 31.03 -14.69 9.46
N LYS A 6 29.82 -14.72 10.02
CA LYS A 6 28.65 -14.15 9.37
C LYS A 6 28.96 -12.67 9.17
N GLU A 7 29.24 -12.27 7.94
CA GLU A 7 29.20 -10.87 7.55
C GLU A 7 27.82 -10.34 7.95
N LYS A 8 27.80 -9.30 8.78
CA LYS A 8 26.57 -8.54 8.98
C LYS A 8 26.16 -8.05 7.59
N PRO A 9 24.89 -8.18 7.17
CA PRO A 9 24.46 -7.55 5.93
C PRO A 9 24.85 -6.07 6.07
N GLN A 10 25.72 -5.63 5.18
CA GLN A 10 26.22 -4.26 5.12
C GLN A 10 25.01 -3.43 4.68
N GLY A 11 24.16 -3.08 5.65
CA GLY A 11 22.88 -2.46 5.37
C GLY A 11 23.11 -1.14 4.68
N TYR A 12 22.76 -1.06 3.39
CA TYR A 12 22.46 0.15 2.63
C TYR A 12 23.15 1.44 3.11
N VAL A 13 24.49 1.46 3.23
CA VAL A 13 25.21 2.70 3.57
C VAL A 13 25.71 3.33 2.28
N HIS A 14 24.78 3.86 1.47
CA HIS A 14 25.16 4.93 0.55
C HIS A 14 25.32 6.19 1.41
N ARG A 15 26.56 6.69 1.60
CA ARG A 15 26.74 8.03 2.16
C ARG A 15 26.22 9.02 1.13
N PRO A 16 25.17 9.80 1.45
CA PRO A 16 24.75 10.86 0.55
C PRO A 16 25.88 11.84 0.30
N ARG A 17 25.83 12.51 -0.85
CA ARG A 17 26.68 13.68 -1.09
C ARG A 17 26.37 14.75 -0.04
N ASP A 18 27.29 15.69 0.12
CA ASP A 18 26.98 16.88 0.90
C ASP A 18 25.79 17.62 0.28
N PHE A 19 24.89 18.06 1.16
CA PHE A 19 23.68 18.79 0.83
C PHE A 19 23.93 20.28 1.07
N ASP A 20 23.48 21.12 0.14
CA ASP A 20 23.48 22.56 0.40
C ASP A 20 22.47 22.94 1.50
N ARG A 21 22.45 24.21 1.88
CA ARG A 21 21.60 24.67 2.97
C ARG A 21 20.11 24.48 2.66
N ASP A 22 19.69 24.72 1.43
CA ASP A 22 18.28 24.67 1.03
C ASP A 22 17.81 23.22 0.95
N GLU A 23 18.64 22.33 0.39
CA GLU A 23 18.40 20.88 0.39
C GLU A 23 18.26 20.32 1.81
N ARG A 24 19.12 20.74 2.74
CA ARG A 24 19.01 20.32 4.16
C ARG A 24 17.70 20.74 4.80
N ILE A 25 17.19 21.93 4.44
CA ILE A 25 15.91 22.45 4.93
C ILE A 25 14.76 21.61 4.37
N GLU A 26 14.77 21.31 3.08
CA GLU A 26 13.76 20.48 2.41
C GLU A 26 13.73 19.06 2.95
N ILE A 27 14.89 18.41 3.00
CA ILE A 27 15.03 17.06 3.56
C ILE A 27 14.51 17.02 5.00
N GLN A 28 14.89 17.98 5.85
CA GLN A 28 14.45 17.97 7.24
C GLN A 28 12.92 18.07 7.36
N LYS A 29 12.25 18.85 6.50
CA LYS A 29 10.78 18.92 6.46
C LYS A 29 10.14 17.58 6.07
N ILE A 30 10.83 16.77 5.27
CA ILE A 30 10.37 15.44 4.85
C ILE A 30 10.58 14.41 5.97
N VAL A 31 11.78 14.37 6.56
CA VAL A 31 12.23 13.26 7.41
C VAL A 31 12.10 13.51 8.92
N SER A 32 11.76 14.73 9.33
CA SER A 32 11.68 15.13 10.75
C SER A 32 10.43 15.95 11.06
N SER A 33 9.90 15.75 12.27
CA SER A 33 8.85 16.61 12.84
C SER A 33 9.39 17.88 13.48
N ILE A 34 10.72 18.03 13.62
CA ILE A 34 11.33 19.22 14.21
C ILE A 34 11.36 20.33 13.16
N PRO A 35 10.63 21.45 13.37
CA PRO A 35 10.64 22.54 12.41
C PRO A 35 12.03 23.14 12.27
N VAL A 36 12.44 23.42 11.04
CA VAL A 36 13.72 24.08 10.73
C VAL A 36 13.84 25.44 11.44
N THR A 37 12.73 26.16 11.57
CA THR A 37 12.65 27.44 12.30
C THR A 37 13.02 27.32 13.77
N ARG A 38 12.79 26.13 14.37
CA ARG A 38 13.16 25.85 15.76
C ARG A 38 14.60 25.39 15.86
N LYS A 39 15.03 24.47 15.00
CA LYS A 39 16.39 23.92 15.01
C LYS A 39 16.71 23.24 13.68
N MET A 40 17.82 23.63 13.06
CA MET A 40 18.43 22.89 11.96
C MET A 40 19.22 21.69 12.51
N LEU A 41 18.97 20.50 11.97
CA LEU A 41 19.72 19.29 12.36
C LEU A 41 21.17 19.39 11.90
N SER A 42 22.09 18.83 12.69
CA SER A 42 23.47 18.59 12.23
C SER A 42 23.45 17.60 11.07
N TYR A 43 24.52 17.58 10.26
CA TYR A 43 24.62 16.69 9.12
C TYR A 43 24.40 15.22 9.53
N ASP A 44 25.11 14.73 10.53
CA ASP A 44 24.99 13.33 11.00
C ASP A 44 23.57 12.97 11.48
N LEU A 45 22.90 13.90 12.16
CA LEU A 45 21.52 13.70 12.61
C LEU A 45 20.54 13.69 11.43
N LEU A 46 20.76 14.54 10.43
CA LEU A 46 19.96 14.55 9.21
C LEU A 46 20.13 13.25 8.42
N ILE A 47 21.37 12.78 8.24
CA ILE A 47 21.66 11.49 7.61
C ILE A 47 21.01 10.33 8.35
N THR A 48 21.04 10.35 9.68
CA THR A 48 20.35 9.34 10.50
C THR A 48 18.83 9.39 10.30
N ALA A 49 18.25 10.59 10.25
CA ALA A 49 16.83 10.77 10.02
C ALA A 49 16.40 10.28 8.62
N ILE A 50 17.19 10.59 7.58
CA ILE A 50 16.96 10.07 6.21
C ILE A 50 16.97 8.54 6.22
N ASN A 51 18.00 7.92 6.77
CA ASN A 51 18.12 6.46 6.83
C ASN A 51 16.91 5.81 7.53
N ASN A 52 16.52 6.35 8.69
CA ASN A 52 15.37 5.84 9.43
C ASN A 52 14.06 5.99 8.64
N TYR A 53 13.88 7.14 7.97
CA TYR A 53 12.73 7.41 7.13
C TYR A 53 12.64 6.45 5.94
N VAL A 54 13.74 6.24 5.21
CA VAL A 54 13.82 5.31 4.07
C VAL A 54 13.55 3.88 4.53
N VAL A 55 14.28 3.41 5.55
CA VAL A 55 14.12 2.04 6.07
C VAL A 55 12.70 1.78 6.58
N LYS A 56 12.09 2.77 7.25
CA LYS A 56 10.70 2.66 7.71
C LYS A 56 9.73 2.49 6.55
N ASN A 57 9.80 3.36 5.54
CA ASN A 57 8.87 3.32 4.41
C ASN A 57 9.07 2.06 3.56
N ILE A 58 10.31 1.60 3.33
CA ILE A 58 10.58 0.31 2.65
C ILE A 58 9.92 -0.85 3.41
N LYS A 59 10.06 -0.91 4.74
CA LYS A 59 9.45 -1.98 5.55
C LYS A 59 7.92 -1.97 5.49
N ILE A 60 7.32 -0.78 5.55
CA ILE A 60 5.86 -0.62 5.43
C ILE A 60 5.41 -1.08 4.04
N GLY A 61 6.01 -0.56 2.98
CA GLY A 61 5.67 -0.91 1.59
C GLY A 61 5.84 -2.40 1.30
N ALA A 62 6.92 -3.03 1.77
CA ALA A 62 7.14 -4.46 1.56
C ALA A 62 6.09 -5.34 2.28
N ASN A 63 5.70 -4.98 3.51
CA ASN A 63 4.65 -5.70 4.23
C ASN A 63 3.27 -5.47 3.58
N ALA A 64 2.99 -4.24 3.18
CA ALA A 64 1.77 -3.87 2.48
C ALA A 64 1.62 -4.63 1.15
N ALA A 65 2.68 -4.66 0.32
CA ALA A 65 2.71 -5.43 -0.92
C ALA A 65 2.46 -6.93 -0.68
N ARG A 66 3.02 -7.51 0.39
CA ARG A 66 2.74 -8.92 0.75
C ARG A 66 1.25 -9.13 1.04
N ASN A 67 0.64 -8.23 1.80
CA ASN A 67 -0.77 -8.36 2.18
C ASN A 67 -1.69 -8.18 0.97
N VAL A 68 -1.42 -7.20 0.09
CA VAL A 68 -2.17 -6.99 -1.15
C VAL A 68 -2.23 -8.26 -2.00
N ASN A 69 -1.15 -9.04 -2.02
CA ASN A 69 -1.06 -10.26 -2.83
C ASN A 69 -1.61 -11.53 -2.15
N THR A 70 -1.86 -11.52 -0.84
CA THR A 70 -2.17 -12.77 -0.10
C THR A 70 -3.44 -12.73 0.72
N THR A 71 -3.92 -11.55 1.09
CA THR A 71 -5.12 -11.44 1.91
C THR A 71 -6.38 -11.74 1.12
N LYS A 72 -7.40 -12.26 1.81
CA LYS A 72 -8.76 -12.43 1.29
C LYS A 72 -9.76 -11.50 1.97
N HIS A 73 -9.29 -10.70 2.94
CA HIS A 73 -10.13 -9.80 3.72
C HIS A 73 -10.08 -8.40 3.11
N PRO A 74 -11.21 -7.86 2.60
CA PRO A 74 -11.25 -6.55 1.93
C PRO A 74 -10.65 -5.42 2.78
N GLN A 75 -10.95 -5.38 4.08
CA GLN A 75 -10.41 -4.34 4.98
C GLN A 75 -8.88 -4.36 5.04
N VAL A 76 -8.28 -5.53 5.14
CA VAL A 76 -6.81 -5.69 5.15
C VAL A 76 -6.22 -5.36 3.79
N PHE A 77 -6.90 -5.75 2.70
CA PHE A 77 -6.48 -5.46 1.33
C PHE A 77 -6.40 -3.96 1.08
N PHE A 78 -7.49 -3.22 1.31
CA PHE A 78 -7.53 -1.78 1.03
C PHE A 78 -6.63 -0.97 1.98
N SER A 79 -6.56 -1.34 3.27
CA SER A 79 -5.58 -0.74 4.18
C SER A 79 -4.15 -0.93 3.66
N SER A 80 -3.82 -2.13 3.19
CA SER A 80 -2.49 -2.43 2.67
C SER A 80 -2.23 -1.72 1.34
N MET A 81 -3.23 -1.55 0.47
CA MET A 81 -3.09 -0.73 -0.74
C MET A 81 -2.75 0.74 -0.41
N ARG A 82 -3.43 1.32 0.58
CA ARG A 82 -3.12 2.68 1.06
C ARG A 82 -1.70 2.78 1.62
N ASP A 83 -1.30 1.84 2.45
CA ASP A 83 0.04 1.81 3.04
C ASP A 83 1.12 1.65 1.97
N LEU A 84 0.87 0.81 0.95
CA LEU A 84 1.77 0.63 -0.19
C LEU A 84 1.95 1.93 -0.97
N ILE A 85 0.85 2.58 -1.37
CA ILE A 85 0.88 3.85 -2.11
C ILE A 85 1.57 4.94 -1.26
N SER A 86 1.11 5.16 -0.03
CA SER A 86 1.63 6.22 0.83
C SER A 86 3.11 6.05 1.17
N SER A 87 3.55 4.81 1.45
CA SER A 87 4.98 4.55 1.70
C SER A 87 5.83 4.78 0.45
N THR A 88 5.31 4.48 -0.75
CA THR A 88 6.02 4.72 -2.01
C THR A 88 6.08 6.21 -2.34
N GLU A 89 4.98 6.95 -2.21
CA GLU A 89 4.94 8.42 -2.33
C GLU A 89 5.93 9.10 -1.37
N ASN A 90 6.05 8.58 -0.15
CA ASN A 90 7.01 9.07 0.83
C ASN A 90 8.46 8.84 0.38
N LEU A 91 8.75 7.72 -0.30
CA LEU A 91 10.07 7.45 -0.87
C LEU A 91 10.36 8.31 -2.10
N VAL A 92 9.35 8.63 -2.92
CA VAL A 92 9.48 9.58 -4.05
C VAL A 92 9.98 10.94 -3.55
N LYS A 93 9.46 11.44 -2.43
CA LYS A 93 9.89 12.73 -1.86
C LYS A 93 11.39 12.80 -1.53
N ILE A 94 12.00 11.66 -1.18
CA ILE A 94 13.42 11.61 -0.80
C ILE A 94 14.33 11.16 -1.95
N GLU A 95 13.77 10.66 -3.05
CA GLU A 95 14.49 10.20 -4.25
C GLU A 95 15.47 11.21 -4.84
N PRO A 96 15.21 12.54 -4.88
CA PRO A 96 16.20 13.51 -5.35
C PRO A 96 17.48 13.56 -4.51
N TYR A 97 17.40 13.18 -3.24
CA TYR A 97 18.48 13.30 -2.25
C TYR A 97 19.07 11.94 -1.84
N TRP A 98 18.42 10.84 -2.19
CA TRP A 98 18.80 9.48 -1.81
C TRP A 98 18.79 8.54 -3.00
N ARG A 99 19.89 7.79 -3.18
CA ARG A 99 19.98 6.81 -4.27
C ARG A 99 19.34 5.49 -3.86
N PHE A 100 18.41 5.02 -4.70
CA PHE A 100 17.80 3.70 -4.61
C PHE A 100 18.47 2.75 -5.60
N GLU A 101 18.57 1.47 -5.22
CA GLU A 101 19.04 0.42 -6.13
C GLU A 101 17.85 -0.21 -6.87
N GLY A 102 17.99 -0.46 -8.18
CA GLY A 102 16.92 -1.00 -9.02
C GLY A 102 15.95 0.07 -9.50
N ASN A 103 14.67 -0.28 -9.64
CA ASN A 103 13.62 0.66 -10.05
C ASN A 103 13.43 1.72 -8.96
N GLY A 104 13.48 3.00 -9.35
CA GLY A 104 13.30 4.12 -8.42
C GLY A 104 11.87 4.17 -7.85
N PRO A 105 11.67 4.78 -6.66
CA PRO A 105 10.35 4.99 -6.10
C PRO A 105 9.35 5.63 -7.06
N THR A 106 9.76 6.58 -7.91
CA THR A 106 8.88 7.19 -8.91
C THR A 106 8.36 6.15 -9.91
N ASP A 107 9.24 5.31 -10.45
CA ASP A 107 8.85 4.27 -11.39
C ASP A 107 7.95 3.22 -10.73
N GLN A 108 8.24 2.87 -9.47
CA GLN A 108 7.41 1.94 -8.70
C GLN A 108 6.02 2.52 -8.43
N LEU A 109 5.91 3.80 -8.11
CA LEU A 109 4.62 4.46 -7.90
C LEU A 109 3.79 4.48 -9.19
N ASN A 110 4.44 4.72 -10.33
CA ASN A 110 3.79 4.66 -11.64
C ASN A 110 3.27 3.24 -11.93
N ASP A 111 4.08 2.19 -11.74
CA ASP A 111 3.65 0.79 -11.92
C ASP A 111 2.47 0.43 -11.01
N ILE A 112 2.52 0.86 -9.74
CA ILE A 112 1.41 0.65 -8.79
C ILE A 112 0.13 1.31 -9.31
N ASN A 113 0.21 2.56 -9.76
CA ASN A 113 -0.96 3.30 -10.25
C ASN A 113 -1.54 2.71 -11.54
N GLU A 114 -0.69 2.32 -12.49
CA GLU A 114 -1.11 1.69 -13.75
C GLU A 114 -1.77 0.33 -13.53
N ARG A 115 -1.30 -0.44 -12.54
CA ARG A 115 -1.79 -1.79 -12.26
C ARG A 115 -2.90 -1.84 -11.22
N ARG A 116 -3.15 -0.73 -10.51
CA ARG A 116 -4.06 -0.64 -9.36
C ARG A 116 -5.42 -1.26 -9.68
N ASP A 117 -6.08 -0.80 -10.74
CA ASP A 117 -7.43 -1.26 -11.06
C ASP A 117 -7.46 -2.74 -11.42
N ARG A 118 -6.44 -3.24 -12.13
CA ARG A 118 -6.33 -4.67 -12.44
C ARG A 118 -6.18 -5.51 -11.17
N ILE A 119 -5.37 -5.04 -10.21
CA ILE A 119 -5.16 -5.73 -8.93
C ILE A 119 -6.47 -5.77 -8.13
N ILE A 120 -7.19 -4.64 -8.07
CA ILE A 120 -8.46 -4.53 -7.35
C ILE A 120 -9.54 -5.41 -8.00
N LYS A 121 -9.70 -5.37 -9.34
CA LYS A 121 -10.65 -6.25 -10.06
C LYS A 121 -10.34 -7.73 -9.82
N GLY A 122 -9.05 -8.11 -9.83
CA GLY A 122 -8.62 -9.46 -9.50
C GLY A 122 -9.03 -9.88 -8.09
N PHE A 123 -8.72 -9.04 -7.11
CA PHE A 123 -9.09 -9.25 -5.71
C PHE A 123 -10.60 -9.38 -5.51
N ILE A 124 -11.40 -8.46 -6.09
CA ILE A 124 -12.86 -8.51 -6.02
C ILE A 124 -13.39 -9.80 -6.62
N ASN A 125 -12.92 -10.19 -7.82
CA ASN A 125 -13.41 -11.40 -8.47
C ASN A 125 -13.12 -12.66 -7.64
N GLU A 126 -11.91 -12.81 -7.11
CA GLU A 126 -11.52 -13.96 -6.30
C GLU A 126 -12.32 -14.02 -4.99
N THR A 127 -12.31 -12.93 -4.22
CA THR A 127 -12.94 -12.91 -2.89
C THR A 127 -14.46 -12.91 -2.95
N PHE A 128 -15.07 -12.29 -3.98
CA PHE A 128 -16.52 -12.37 -4.17
C PHE A 128 -16.96 -13.78 -4.59
N THR A 129 -16.17 -14.49 -5.39
CA THR A 129 -16.45 -15.90 -5.71
C THR A 129 -16.48 -16.76 -4.45
N GLU A 130 -15.56 -16.52 -3.52
CA GLU A 130 -15.55 -17.22 -2.23
C GLU A 130 -16.74 -16.82 -1.35
N LEU A 131 -17.11 -15.53 -1.34
CA LEU A 131 -18.29 -15.04 -0.64
C LEU A 131 -19.57 -15.73 -1.14
N VAL A 132 -19.76 -15.84 -2.46
CA VAL A 132 -20.93 -16.50 -3.04
C VAL A 132 -21.05 -17.94 -2.55
N LYS A 133 -19.94 -18.70 -2.53
CA LYS A 133 -19.93 -20.05 -1.97
C LYS A 133 -20.31 -20.07 -0.49
N GLN A 134 -19.77 -19.16 0.31
CA GLN A 134 -20.13 -19.03 1.73
C GLN A 134 -21.62 -18.70 1.92
N ILE A 135 -22.18 -17.85 1.06
CA ILE A 135 -23.60 -17.51 1.05
C ILE A 135 -24.46 -18.73 0.69
N GLU A 136 -24.05 -19.54 -0.29
CA GLU A 136 -24.75 -20.77 -0.68
C GLU A 136 -24.78 -21.79 0.45
N GLU A 137 -23.64 -22.01 1.12
CA GLU A 137 -23.47 -22.97 2.23
C GLU A 137 -24.18 -22.52 3.52
N THR A 138 -24.38 -21.21 3.70
CA THR A 138 -25.03 -20.65 4.88
C THR A 138 -26.53 -20.97 4.88
N LYS A 139 -27.08 -21.56 5.94
CA LYS A 139 -28.53 -21.86 5.99
C LYS A 139 -29.40 -20.66 6.36
N SER A 140 -28.89 -19.78 7.21
CA SER A 140 -29.66 -18.69 7.80
C SER A 140 -29.75 -17.50 6.83
N PRO A 141 -30.96 -17.06 6.42
CA PRO A 141 -31.12 -15.92 5.53
C PRO A 141 -30.51 -14.63 6.09
N SER A 142 -30.66 -14.36 7.40
CA SER A 142 -30.08 -13.16 8.02
C SER A 142 -28.56 -13.18 8.00
N LYS A 143 -27.92 -14.35 8.17
CA LYS A 143 -26.48 -14.48 8.04
C LYS A 143 -26.00 -14.28 6.60
N LYS A 144 -26.75 -14.75 5.59
CA LYS A 144 -26.43 -14.48 4.18
C LYS A 144 -26.39 -12.99 3.87
N HIS A 145 -27.44 -12.27 4.27
CA HIS A 145 -27.53 -10.81 4.09
C HIS A 145 -26.36 -10.12 4.77
N LYS A 146 -26.09 -10.45 6.04
CA LYS A 146 -24.96 -9.87 6.77
C LYS A 146 -23.61 -10.10 6.07
N LEU A 147 -23.34 -11.31 5.57
CA LEU A 147 -22.10 -11.61 4.84
C LEU A 147 -21.96 -10.74 3.59
N PHE A 148 -23.04 -10.58 2.83
CA PHE A 148 -23.07 -9.73 1.65
C PHE A 148 -22.88 -8.25 2.03
N ASP A 149 -23.64 -7.74 3.01
CA ASP A 149 -23.58 -6.36 3.47
C ASP A 149 -22.18 -6.02 3.99
N ASP A 150 -21.57 -6.88 4.82
CA ASP A 150 -20.23 -6.68 5.35
C ASP A 150 -19.18 -6.56 4.22
N TYR A 151 -19.34 -7.36 3.16
CA TYR A 151 -18.48 -7.30 1.98
C TYR A 151 -18.70 -6.03 1.16
N GLN A 152 -19.95 -5.71 0.84
CA GLN A 152 -20.32 -4.50 0.09
C GLN A 152 -19.89 -3.23 0.83
N ASN A 153 -20.15 -3.14 2.13
CA ASN A 153 -19.73 -2.04 2.98
C ASN A 153 -18.21 -1.90 3.00
N SER A 154 -17.47 -3.02 2.93
CA SER A 154 -16.02 -2.96 2.83
C SER A 154 -15.53 -2.36 1.50
N LEU A 155 -16.27 -2.53 0.39
CA LEU A 155 -15.94 -1.85 -0.87
C LEU A 155 -16.32 -0.36 -0.80
N ILE A 156 -17.52 -0.04 -0.33
CA ILE A 156 -18.05 1.32 -0.23
C ILE A 156 -17.18 2.19 0.66
N ASN A 157 -16.80 1.70 1.85
CA ASN A 157 -15.95 2.43 2.79
C ASN A 157 -14.53 2.66 2.27
N ASN A 158 -14.15 2.02 1.17
CA ASN A 158 -12.85 2.18 0.53
C ASN A 158 -12.99 2.66 -0.92
N ILE A 159 -14.07 3.39 -1.26
CA ILE A 159 -14.33 3.89 -2.62
C ILE A 159 -13.24 4.83 -3.15
N ASP A 160 -12.50 5.49 -2.27
CA ASP A 160 -11.34 6.33 -2.58
C ASP A 160 -10.22 5.56 -3.27
N ILE A 161 -10.01 4.29 -2.87
CA ILE A 161 -9.01 3.40 -3.47
C ILE A 161 -9.64 2.45 -4.48
N CYS A 162 -10.82 1.94 -4.17
CA CYS A 162 -11.57 1.04 -5.03
C CYS A 162 -11.88 1.73 -6.36
N GLY A 163 -12.33 2.98 -6.36
CA GLY A 163 -12.76 3.67 -7.56
C GLY A 163 -14.09 3.15 -8.10
N GLU A 164 -14.77 4.02 -8.85
CA GLU A 164 -16.12 3.75 -9.36
C GLU A 164 -16.15 2.56 -10.32
N GLU A 165 -15.16 2.44 -11.22
CA GLU A 165 -15.11 1.33 -12.20
C GLU A 165 -15.04 -0.06 -11.54
N ASN A 166 -14.29 -0.18 -10.44
CA ASN A 166 -14.15 -1.46 -9.73
C ASN A 166 -15.43 -1.77 -8.92
N PHE A 167 -16.13 -0.72 -8.46
CA PHE A 167 -17.44 -0.88 -7.84
C PHE A 167 -18.52 -1.28 -8.86
N GLU A 168 -18.49 -0.71 -10.06
CA GLU A 168 -19.36 -1.15 -11.17
C GLU A 168 -19.06 -2.58 -11.59
N PHE A 169 -17.78 -2.98 -11.61
CA PHE A 169 -17.40 -4.37 -11.81
C PHE A 169 -17.98 -5.30 -10.74
N PHE A 170 -17.97 -4.90 -9.46
CA PHE A 170 -18.63 -5.64 -8.39
C PHE A 170 -20.15 -5.76 -8.60
N LYS A 171 -20.84 -4.68 -8.99
CA LYS A 171 -22.28 -4.74 -9.31
C LYS A 171 -22.58 -5.72 -10.44
N LYS A 172 -21.75 -5.71 -11.48
CA LYS A 172 -21.85 -6.68 -12.58
C LYS A 172 -21.73 -8.12 -12.06
N LEU A 173 -20.74 -8.41 -11.22
CA LEU A 173 -20.58 -9.72 -10.61
C LEU A 173 -21.78 -10.13 -9.75
N CYS A 174 -22.40 -9.19 -9.02
CA CYS A 174 -23.62 -9.47 -8.25
C CYS A 174 -24.75 -9.96 -9.17
N ARG A 175 -24.98 -9.29 -10.30
CA ARG A 175 -25.99 -9.70 -11.28
C ARG A 175 -25.69 -11.10 -11.84
N GLU A 176 -24.43 -11.36 -12.20
CA GLU A 176 -24.01 -12.62 -12.83
C GLU A 176 -24.03 -13.82 -11.88
N LYS A 177 -23.62 -13.65 -10.62
CA LYS A 177 -23.40 -14.77 -9.69
C LYS A 177 -24.52 -14.99 -8.68
N LEU A 178 -25.32 -13.96 -8.41
CA LEU A 178 -26.45 -14.05 -7.47
C LEU A 178 -27.81 -14.07 -8.18
N ASN A 179 -27.84 -14.11 -9.52
CA ASN A 179 -29.07 -14.08 -10.33
C ASN A 179 -30.02 -12.95 -9.94
N VAL A 180 -29.49 -11.77 -9.64
CA VAL A 180 -30.31 -10.58 -9.42
C VAL A 180 -30.73 -10.07 -10.80
N SER A 181 -31.84 -10.61 -11.32
CA SER A 181 -32.56 -10.03 -12.45
C SER A 181 -33.14 -8.68 -12.01
N GLU A 182 -33.03 -7.66 -12.87
CA GLU A 182 -33.81 -6.43 -12.72
C GLU A 182 -35.29 -6.78 -12.91
N GLU A 183 -35.94 -7.23 -11.83
CA GLU A 183 -37.39 -7.14 -11.71
C GLU A 183 -37.72 -5.84 -10.99
N GLY A 184 -38.11 -4.84 -11.79
CA GLY A 184 -38.93 -3.72 -11.33
C GLY A 184 -38.19 -2.42 -11.07
N GLU A 185 -38.04 -1.62 -12.12
CA GLU A 185 -38.62 -0.27 -12.20
C GLU A 185 -39.02 0.04 -13.65
#